data_AF-A0A7V8VND1-F1
#
_entry.id   AF-A0A7V8VND1-F1
#
_cell.length_a   1.000
_cell.length_b   1.000
_cell.length_c   1.000
_cell.angle_alpha   90.00
_cell.angle_beta   90.00
_cell.angle_gamma   90.00
#
_symmetry.space_group_name_H-M   'P 1'
#
loop_
_entity.id
_entity.type
_entity.pdbx_description
1 polymer ?
#
loop_
_entity_poly.entity_id
_entity_poly.type
_entity_poly.pdbx_seq_one_letter_code
_entity_poly.pdbx_strand_id
1 'polypeptide(L)'
;MKAKVIAVTVAGALTLGTLAVYAHEAGGHGPGRFMHGKWGGNALEHLTKELELTPEQQAQVSPIVDQAKPQIRAIHEEAMQKSRAVMENAGAQIRPLLTPQQQAKFDAVRKAHEDMLNAMRDLHQAKQQ
;
A
#
# COMPACT_ATOMS: atom_id res chain seq x y z
N MET A 1 51.68 7.54 21.83
CA MET A 1 51.81 7.39 20.37
C MET A 1 50.45 7.70 19.74
N LYS A 2 50.43 8.49 18.66
CA LYS A 2 49.26 9.24 18.15
C LYS A 2 48.31 8.34 17.36
N ALA A 3 47.00 8.41 17.65
CA ALA A 3 45.96 7.69 16.91
C ALA A 3 45.75 8.32 15.52
N LYS A 4 45.71 7.49 14.46
CA LYS A 4 45.45 7.93 13.09
C LYS A 4 43.96 7.70 12.78
N VAL A 5 43.20 8.78 12.67
CA VAL A 5 41.83 8.77 12.14
C VAL A 5 41.93 8.74 10.62
N ILE A 6 41.40 7.70 9.98
CA ILE A 6 41.27 7.62 8.53
C ILE A 6 39.97 8.34 8.16
N ALA A 7 40.12 9.53 7.58
CA ALA A 7 39.03 10.31 7.02
C ALA A 7 38.59 9.67 5.68
N VAL A 8 37.31 9.30 5.57
CA VAL A 8 36.69 8.88 4.32
C VAL A 8 36.00 10.10 3.71
N THR A 9 36.59 10.65 2.66
CA THR A 9 36.04 11.77 1.90
C THR A 9 35.05 11.20 0.87
N VAL A 10 33.75 11.41 1.08
CA VAL A 10 32.74 11.15 0.03
C VAL A 10 32.60 12.42 -0.80
N ALA A 11 33.06 12.36 -2.04
CA ALA A 11 32.84 13.38 -3.04
C ALA A 11 31.34 13.45 -3.38
N GLY A 12 30.65 14.45 -2.83
CA GLY A 12 29.27 14.80 -3.21
C GLY A 12 29.29 15.75 -4.40
N ALA A 13 29.11 15.21 -5.61
CA ALA A 13 28.81 15.99 -6.80
C ALA A 13 27.50 15.47 -7.41
N LEU A 14 26.37 16.02 -6.96
CA LEU A 14 25.12 15.98 -7.72
C LEU A 14 24.55 17.39 -7.73
N THR A 15 24.89 18.09 -8.80
CA THR A 15 24.36 19.39 -9.19
C THR A 15 22.84 19.32 -9.32
N LEU A 16 22.17 20.19 -8.58
CA LEU A 16 20.74 20.48 -8.70
C LEU A 16 20.44 21.04 -10.09
N GLY A 17 19.78 20.24 -10.93
CA GLY A 17 19.10 20.73 -12.14
C GLY A 17 17.76 21.34 -11.76
N THR A 18 17.72 22.66 -11.69
CA THR A 18 16.51 23.48 -11.54
C THR A 18 15.68 23.53 -12.83
N LEU A 19 14.36 23.44 -12.63
CA LEU A 19 13.23 23.79 -13.52
C LEU A 19 12.96 22.92 -14.76
N ALA A 20 11.90 22.11 -14.67
CA ALA A 20 10.86 22.12 -15.70
C ALA A 20 9.52 21.68 -15.08
N VAL A 21 8.56 22.58 -15.19
CA VAL A 21 7.14 22.35 -14.97
C VAL A 21 6.69 21.25 -15.93
N TYR A 22 6.58 20.04 -15.43
CA TYR A 22 5.63 19.09 -15.99
C TYR A 22 4.77 18.65 -14.82
N ALA A 23 3.50 19.03 -14.93
CA ALA A 23 2.41 18.33 -14.28
C ALA A 23 2.57 16.85 -14.63
N HIS A 24 3.33 16.12 -13.82
CA HIS A 24 3.22 14.69 -13.79
C HIS A 24 1.88 14.46 -13.13
N GLU A 25 0.90 14.19 -13.98
CA GLU A 25 -0.39 13.65 -13.62
C GLU A 25 -0.21 12.79 -12.39
N ALA A 26 -0.96 13.13 -11.35
CA ALA A 26 -1.10 12.32 -10.16
C ALA A 26 -1.84 11.01 -10.51
N GLY A 27 -1.29 10.23 -11.44
CA GLY A 27 -1.52 8.80 -11.58
C GLY A 27 -0.76 8.10 -10.47
N GLY A 28 -1.14 8.38 -9.23
CA GLY A 28 -0.65 7.70 -8.04
C GLY A 28 -1.06 6.23 -8.10
N HIS A 29 -0.27 5.43 -8.82
CA HIS A 29 -0.29 3.99 -8.71
C HIS A 29 0.45 3.60 -7.44
N GLY A 30 -0.18 3.90 -6.30
CA GLY A 30 0.22 3.29 -5.04
C GLY A 30 0.09 1.76 -5.13
N PRO A 31 0.87 1.01 -4.35
CA PRO A 31 0.89 -0.46 -4.39
C PRO A 31 -0.44 -1.14 -4.00
N GLY A 32 -1.51 -0.40 -3.72
CA GLY A 32 -2.84 -0.92 -3.38
C GLY A 32 -3.79 -1.16 -4.56
N ARG A 33 -3.45 -0.75 -5.79
CA ARG A 33 -4.38 -0.85 -6.94
C ARG A 33 -4.48 -2.23 -7.58
N PHE A 34 -3.54 -3.14 -7.31
CA PHE A 34 -3.52 -4.47 -7.95
C PHE A 34 -4.43 -5.51 -7.27
N MET A 35 -4.79 -5.31 -5.99
CA MET A 35 -5.66 -6.24 -5.25
C MET A 35 -7.16 -5.88 -5.34
N HIS A 36 -7.51 -4.68 -5.80
CA HIS A 36 -8.92 -4.26 -5.90
C HIS A 36 -9.60 -4.61 -7.23
N GLY A 37 -8.85 -4.99 -8.26
CA GLY A 37 -9.38 -5.04 -9.62
C GLY A 37 -10.13 -6.32 -10.02
N LYS A 38 -9.81 -7.47 -9.41
CA LYS A 38 -10.26 -8.77 -9.97
C LYS A 38 -10.99 -9.70 -9.01
N TRP A 39 -10.77 -9.54 -7.69
CA TRP A 39 -11.43 -10.36 -6.65
C TRP A 39 -12.00 -9.53 -5.48
N GLY A 40 -11.80 -8.20 -5.48
CA GLY A 40 -12.34 -7.30 -4.46
C GLY A 40 -13.79 -6.86 -4.71
N GLY A 41 -14.36 -7.17 -5.88
CA GLY A 41 -15.75 -6.91 -6.26
C GLY A 41 -16.64 -8.15 -6.13
N ASN A 42 -17.80 -8.16 -6.80
CA ASN A 42 -18.68 -9.33 -6.84
C ASN A 42 -18.05 -10.44 -7.70
N ALA A 43 -17.25 -11.32 -7.09
CA ALA A 43 -16.51 -12.38 -7.79
C ALA A 43 -17.43 -13.27 -8.65
N LEU A 44 -18.70 -13.46 -8.24
CA LEU A 44 -19.70 -14.18 -9.03
C LEU A 44 -20.05 -13.43 -10.32
N GLU A 45 -20.17 -12.11 -10.29
CA GLU A 45 -20.46 -11.27 -11.47
C GLU A 45 -19.31 -11.36 -12.49
N HIS A 46 -18.07 -11.31 -12.03
CA HIS A 46 -16.90 -11.49 -12.88
C HIS A 46 -16.87 -12.89 -13.51
N LEU A 47 -17.07 -13.95 -12.73
CA LEU A 47 -17.14 -15.32 -13.25
C LEU A 47 -18.28 -15.50 -14.25
N THR A 48 -19.44 -14.92 -13.96
CA THR A 48 -20.61 -14.94 -14.85
C THR A 48 -20.32 -14.30 -16.19
N LYS A 49 -19.68 -13.12 -16.18
CA LYS A 49 -19.37 -12.37 -17.40
C LYS A 49 -18.29 -13.06 -18.24
N GLU A 50 -17.23 -13.55 -17.62
CA GLU A 50 -16.09 -14.14 -18.34
C GLU A 50 -16.37 -15.56 -18.84
N LEU A 51 -17.24 -16.30 -18.16
CA LEU A 51 -17.55 -17.70 -18.50
C LEU A 51 -18.97 -17.88 -19.09
N GLU A 52 -19.70 -16.78 -19.27
CA GLU A 52 -21.09 -16.76 -19.77
C GLU A 52 -22.01 -17.73 -18.99
N LEU A 53 -21.92 -17.71 -17.65
CA LEU A 53 -22.61 -18.70 -16.81
C LEU A 53 -24.13 -18.61 -16.97
N THR A 54 -24.79 -19.75 -17.19
CA THR A 54 -26.26 -19.84 -17.19
C THR A 54 -26.83 -19.57 -15.79
N PRO A 55 -28.14 -19.24 -15.67
CA PRO A 55 -28.78 -19.07 -14.36
C PRO A 55 -28.59 -20.26 -13.42
N GLU A 56 -28.64 -21.48 -13.96
CA GLU A 56 -28.43 -22.72 -13.20
C GLU A 56 -26.98 -22.85 -12.72
N GLN A 57 -26.01 -22.49 -13.56
CA GLN A 57 -24.59 -22.50 -13.17
C GLN A 57 -24.29 -21.42 -12.12
N GLN A 58 -24.86 -20.22 -12.26
CA GLN A 58 -24.72 -19.16 -11.27
C GLN A 58 -25.27 -19.61 -9.90
N ALA A 59 -26.44 -20.27 -9.88
CA ALA A 59 -27.02 -20.81 -8.66
C ALA A 59 -26.11 -21.85 -7.96
N GLN A 60 -25.36 -22.64 -8.74
CA GLN A 60 -24.39 -23.61 -8.21
C GLN A 60 -23.08 -22.97 -7.75
N VAL A 61 -22.61 -21.92 -8.43
CA VAL A 61 -21.32 -21.24 -8.13
C VAL A 61 -21.45 -20.26 -6.96
N SER A 62 -22.61 -19.61 -6.81
CA SER A 62 -22.86 -18.62 -5.74
C SER A 62 -22.45 -19.11 -4.34
N PRO A 63 -22.90 -20.27 -3.83
CA PRO A 63 -22.52 -20.72 -2.48
C PRO A 63 -21.01 -21.01 -2.35
N ILE A 64 -20.35 -21.45 -3.42
CA ILE A 64 -18.89 -21.71 -3.42
C ILE A 64 -18.13 -20.40 -3.23
N VAL A 65 -18.52 -19.36 -3.98
CA VAL A 65 -17.94 -18.02 -3.88
C VAL A 65 -18.22 -17.42 -2.50
N ASP A 66 -19.44 -17.56 -1.98
CA ASP A 66 -19.81 -17.04 -0.67
C ASP A 66 -19.04 -17.69 0.47
N GLN A 67 -18.76 -18.99 0.40
CA GLN A 67 -17.91 -19.69 1.35
C GLN A 67 -16.43 -19.24 1.28
N ALA A 68 -15.93 -18.91 0.09
CA ALA A 68 -14.54 -18.47 -0.11
C ALA A 68 -14.30 -17.03 0.37
N LYS A 69 -15.28 -16.12 0.22
CA LYS A 69 -15.20 -14.71 0.62
C LYS A 69 -14.59 -14.48 2.01
N PRO A 70 -15.06 -15.09 3.12
CA PRO A 70 -14.48 -14.87 4.44
C PRO A 70 -13.02 -15.33 4.57
N GLN A 71 -12.64 -16.41 3.88
CA GLN A 71 -11.25 -16.92 3.92
C GLN A 71 -10.29 -15.94 3.24
N ILE A 72 -10.69 -15.42 2.08
CA ILE A 72 -9.91 -14.40 1.35
C ILE A 72 -9.79 -13.13 2.19
N ARG A 73 -10.86 -12.70 2.87
CA ARG A 73 -10.81 -11.54 3.79
C ARG A 73 -9.79 -11.76 4.90
N ALA A 74 -9.82 -12.91 5.57
CA ALA A 74 -8.87 -13.22 6.64
C ALA A 74 -7.41 -13.21 6.15
N ILE A 75 -7.13 -13.82 4.99
CA ILE A 75 -5.80 -13.80 4.37
C ILE A 75 -5.36 -12.37 4.06
N HIS A 76 -6.26 -11.55 3.51
CA HIS A 76 -5.97 -10.15 3.19
C HIS A 76 -5.63 -9.35 4.45
N GLU A 77 -6.42 -9.50 5.52
CA GLU A 77 -6.18 -8.83 6.80
C GLU A 77 -4.82 -9.21 7.40
N GLU A 78 -4.48 -10.50 7.43
CA GLU A 78 -3.19 -10.98 7.91
C GLU A 78 -2.03 -10.44 7.06
N ALA A 79 -2.15 -10.48 5.74
CA ALA A 79 -1.15 -9.96 4.82
C ALA A 79 -0.93 -8.46 5.00
N MET A 80 -2.01 -7.69 5.19
CA MET A 80 -1.95 -6.26 5.44
C MET A 80 -1.23 -5.95 6.77
N GLN A 81 -1.49 -6.70 7.83
CA GLN A 81 -0.79 -6.54 9.11
C GLN A 81 0.72 -6.81 8.98
N LYS A 82 1.09 -7.91 8.31
CA LYS A 82 2.51 -8.26 8.05
C LYS A 82 3.20 -7.19 7.21
N SER A 83 2.55 -6.73 6.14
CA SER A 83 3.06 -5.67 5.27
C SER A 83 3.31 -4.37 6.04
N ARG A 84 2.37 -3.98 6.91
CA ARG A 84 2.53 -2.80 7.76
C ARG A 84 3.78 -2.87 8.63
N ALA A 85 4.01 -4.00 9.31
CA ALA A 85 5.19 -4.19 10.15
C ALA A 85 6.50 -4.08 9.36
N VAL A 86 6.54 -4.65 8.14
CA VAL A 86 7.71 -4.54 7.24
C VAL A 86 7.95 -3.08 6.85
N MET A 87 6.90 -2.35 6.47
CA MET A 87 7.01 -0.95 6.05
C MET A 87 7.42 -0.02 7.22
N GLU A 88 6.91 -0.26 8.42
CA GLU A 88 7.32 0.46 9.63
C GLU A 88 8.80 0.24 9.94
N ASN A 89 9.27 -1.01 9.84
CA ASN A 89 10.68 -1.35 10.04
C ASN A 89 11.58 -0.67 9.00
N ALA A 90 11.22 -0.76 7.70
CA ALA A 90 11.94 -0.09 6.64
C ALA A 90 11.98 1.44 6.86
N GLY A 91 10.86 2.03 7.27
CA GLY A 91 10.78 3.45 7.59
C GLY A 91 11.69 3.87 8.74
N ALA A 92 11.84 3.03 9.77
CA ALA A 92 12.76 3.28 10.88
C ALA A 92 14.23 3.25 10.44
N GLN A 93 14.58 2.40 9.47
CA GLN A 93 15.93 2.34 8.90
C GLN A 93 16.23 3.51 7.95
N ILE A 94 15.23 3.96 7.19
CA ILE A 94 15.37 5.07 6.22
C ILE A 94 15.49 6.42 6.93
N ARG A 95 14.67 6.66 7.96
CA ARG A 95 14.58 7.96 8.64
C ARG A 95 15.95 8.57 9.06
N PRO A 96 16.90 7.84 9.68
CA PRO A 96 18.19 8.41 10.07
C PRO A 96 19.10 8.80 8.89
N LEU A 97 18.82 8.31 7.68
CA LEU A 97 19.57 8.64 6.46
C LEU A 97 19.11 9.97 5.82
N LEU A 98 18.02 10.54 6.32
CA LEU A 98 17.39 11.74 5.79
C LEU A 98 17.91 13.01 6.47
N THR A 99 17.97 14.10 5.72
CA THR A 99 18.22 15.44 6.31
C THR A 99 17.06 15.86 7.22
N PRO A 100 17.25 16.84 8.13
CA PRO A 100 16.18 17.29 9.02
C PRO A 100 14.89 17.71 8.29
N GLN A 101 15.03 18.39 7.15
CA GLN A 101 13.89 18.80 6.32
C GLN A 101 13.17 17.58 5.70
N GLN A 102 13.92 16.59 5.23
CA GLN A 102 13.37 15.36 4.67
C GLN A 102 12.69 14.50 5.74
N GLN A 103 13.24 14.44 6.96
CA GLN A 103 12.62 13.75 8.10
C GLN A 103 11.24 14.35 8.42
N ALA A 104 11.13 15.68 8.50
CA ALA A 104 9.86 16.34 8.75
C ALA A 104 8.80 15.99 7.67
N LYS A 105 9.20 15.97 6.39
CA LYS A 105 8.31 15.56 5.30
C LYS A 105 7.94 14.08 5.37
N PHE A 106 8.90 13.22 5.68
CA PHE A 106 8.70 11.77 5.80
C PHE A 106 7.72 11.44 6.93
N ASP A 107 7.89 12.05 8.10
CA ASP A 107 7.02 11.86 9.26
C ASP A 107 5.59 12.35 8.97
N ALA A 108 5.45 13.49 8.26
CA ALA A 108 4.14 14.00 7.84
C ALA A 108 3.41 13.04 6.88
N VAL A 109 4.12 12.49 5.89
CA VAL A 109 3.54 11.51 4.95
C VAL A 109 3.11 10.25 5.69
N ARG A 110 3.93 9.74 6.61
CA ARG A 110 3.60 8.56 7.43
C ARG A 110 2.34 8.81 8.27
N LYS A 111 2.28 9.94 8.97
CA LYS A 111 1.12 10.29 9.79
C LYS A 111 -0.16 10.40 8.96
N ALA A 112 -0.11 11.08 7.81
CA ALA A 112 -1.27 11.21 6.93
C ALA A 112 -1.78 9.84 6.43
N HIS A 113 -0.86 8.91 6.13
CA HIS A 113 -1.22 7.56 5.74
C HIS A 113 -1.90 6.79 6.89
N GLU A 114 -1.35 6.87 8.11
CA GLU A 114 -1.92 6.23 9.30
C GLU A 114 -3.32 6.78 9.64
N ASP A 115 -3.49 8.10 9.61
CA ASP A 115 -4.77 8.76 9.85
C ASP A 115 -5.83 8.31 8.82
N MET A 116 -5.46 8.25 7.54
CA MET A 116 -6.34 7.76 6.48
C MET A 116 -6.76 6.31 6.71
N LEU A 117 -5.83 5.42 7.07
CA LEU A 117 -6.15 4.01 7.34
C LEU A 117 -7.10 3.85 8.53
N ASN A 118 -6.91 4.64 9.59
CA ASN A 118 -7.80 4.62 10.75
C ASN A 118 -9.19 5.15 10.38
N ALA A 119 -9.28 6.28 9.67
CA ALA A 119 -10.56 6.81 9.21
C ALA A 119 -11.33 5.84 8.30
N MET A 120 -10.63 5.12 7.41
CA MET A 120 -11.24 4.08 6.58
C MET A 120 -11.78 2.91 7.41
N ARG A 121 -11.04 2.49 8.46
CA ARG A 121 -11.50 1.44 9.38
C ARG A 121 -12.75 1.86 10.12
N ASP A 122 -12.77 3.08 10.66
CA ASP A 122 -13.91 3.62 11.41
C ASP A 122 -15.14 3.74 10.51
N LEU A 123 -14.97 4.23 9.28
CA LEU A 123 -16.05 4.28 8.29
C LEU A 123 -16.59 2.89 7.95
N HIS A 124 -15.72 1.89 7.83
CA HIS A 124 -16.14 0.52 7.54
C HIS A 124 -16.94 -0.08 8.71
N GLN A 125 -16.52 0.16 9.95
CA GLN A 125 -17.24 -0.28 11.15
C GLN A 125 -18.60 0.41 11.27
N ALA A 126 -18.66 1.72 11.05
CA ALA A 126 -19.91 2.48 11.10
C ALA A 126 -20.93 2.03 10.04
N LYS A 127 -20.48 1.53 8.87
CA LYS A 127 -21.37 0.98 7.83
C LYS A 127 -21.87 -0.44 8.12
N GLN A 128 -21.27 -1.14 9.08
CA GLN A 128 -21.67 -2.50 9.47
C GLN A 128 -22.60 -2.53 10.69
N GLN A 129 -22.83 -1.38 11.34
CA GLN A 129 -23.82 -1.18 12.41
C GLN A 129 -25.16 -0.72 11.84
#